data_AF-P48913-F1
#
_entry.id   AF-P48913-F1
#
_cell.length_a   1.000
_cell.length_b   1.000
_cell.length_c   1.000
_cell.angle_alpha   90.00
_cell.angle_beta   90.00
_cell.angle_gamma   90.00
#
_symmetry.space_group_name_H-M   'P 1'
#
loop_
_entity.id
_entity.type
_entity.pdbx_description
1 polymer ?
#
loop_
_entity_poly.entity_id
_entity_poly.type
_entity_poly.pdbx_seq_one_letter_code
_entity_poly.pdbx_strand_id
1 'polypeptide(L)'
;MLNYFVYPYGIENDIGIKFYMILVPIISIVLIIINYIITNKSDNNINKTGPYECGFDSFRQSRTTYSIKFILIAILFLPFDLELTSILPYTLSIYNLNIYGLFILLYFLLPLIIGFIIEINLKAIYITKIFNRNVKSITSYVKYNNKI
;
A
#
# COMPACT_ATOMS: atom_id res chain seq x y z
N MET A 1 -11.87 -32.85 -12.37
CA MET A 1 -11.64 -32.59 -10.93
C MET A 1 -10.89 -31.28 -10.71
N LEU A 2 -9.76 -31.05 -11.39
CA LEU A 2 -9.03 -29.76 -11.35
C LEU A 2 -9.87 -28.52 -11.73
N ASN A 3 -10.71 -28.61 -12.77
CA ASN A 3 -11.53 -27.46 -13.19
C ASN A 3 -12.56 -27.01 -12.13
N TYR A 4 -13.07 -27.92 -11.29
CA TYR A 4 -13.99 -27.57 -10.19
C TYR A 4 -13.29 -26.89 -9.00
N PHE A 5 -11.97 -27.06 -8.88
CA PHE A 5 -11.18 -26.44 -7.81
C PHE A 5 -10.69 -25.05 -8.21
N VAL A 6 -10.33 -24.85 -9.49
CA VAL A 6 -9.91 -23.54 -10.04
C VAL A 6 -11.10 -22.60 -10.24
N TYR A 7 -12.29 -23.15 -10.53
CA TYR A 7 -13.53 -22.41 -10.66
C TYR A 7 -14.62 -23.08 -9.80
N PRO A 8 -14.68 -22.82 -8.47
CA PRO A 8 -15.75 -23.37 -7.62
C PRO A 8 -17.12 -22.73 -7.91
N TYR A 9 -17.18 -21.79 -8.87
CA TYR A 9 -18.38 -21.09 -9.31
C TYR A 9 -18.69 -21.54 -10.75
N GLY A 10 -19.78 -22.29 -10.94
CA GLY A 10 -20.27 -22.64 -12.27
C GLY A 10 -20.69 -21.39 -13.06
N ILE A 11 -20.86 -21.54 -14.38
CA ILE A 11 -21.19 -20.47 -15.35
C ILE A 11 -22.36 -19.57 -14.91
N GLU A 12 -23.30 -20.10 -14.11
CA GLU A 12 -24.42 -19.33 -13.56
C GLU A 12 -23.97 -18.26 -12.54
N ASN A 13 -22.95 -18.56 -11.73
CA ASN A 13 -22.39 -17.63 -10.78
C ASN A 13 -21.52 -16.56 -11.46
N ASP A 14 -20.92 -16.86 -12.62
CA ASP A 14 -20.21 -15.86 -13.42
C ASP A 14 -21.12 -14.72 -13.87
N ILE A 15 -22.38 -15.03 -14.20
CA ILE A 15 -23.39 -14.04 -14.55
C ILE A 15 -23.70 -13.15 -13.34
N GLY A 16 -23.87 -13.76 -12.16
CA GLY A 16 -24.09 -13.04 -10.90
C GLY A 16 -22.92 -12.09 -10.57
N ILE A 17 -21.68 -12.57 -10.65
CA ILE A 17 -20.48 -11.76 -10.38
C ILE A 17 -20.37 -10.61 -11.38
N LYS A 18 -20.55 -10.87 -12.68
CA LYS A 18 -20.55 -9.83 -13.73
C LYS A 18 -21.63 -8.79 -13.47
N PHE A 19 -22.83 -9.22 -13.06
CA PHE A 19 -23.92 -8.33 -12.70
C PHE A 19 -23.54 -7.43 -11.51
N TYR A 20 -22.97 -7.99 -10.43
CA TYR A 20 -22.50 -7.20 -9.29
C TYR A 20 -21.39 -6.21 -9.66
N MET A 21 -20.40 -6.62 -10.47
CA MET A 21 -19.32 -5.72 -10.92
C MET A 21 -19.85 -4.51 -11.70
N ILE A 22 -20.97 -4.64 -12.40
CA ILE A 22 -21.61 -3.55 -13.17
C ILE A 22 -22.57 -2.74 -12.28
N LEU A 23 -23.34 -3.39 -11.43
CA LEU A 23 -24.37 -2.75 -10.61
C LEU A 23 -23.78 -1.78 -9.56
N VAL A 24 -22.68 -2.18 -8.89
CA VAL A 24 -22.04 -1.36 -7.85
C VAL A 24 -21.55 0.01 -8.35
N PRO A 25 -20.79 0.13 -9.46
CA PRO A 25 -20.39 1.43 -9.96
C PRO A 25 -21.58 2.25 -10.48
N ILE A 26 -22.61 1.62 -11.07
CA ILE A 26 -23.83 2.33 -11.52
C ILE A 26 -24.54 2.99 -10.34
N ILE A 27 -24.78 2.26 -9.25
CA ILE A 27 -25.41 2.82 -8.04
C ILE A 27 -24.56 3.96 -7.48
N SER A 28 -23.23 3.79 -7.45
CA SER A 28 -22.30 4.83 -6.97
C SER A 28 -22.40 6.11 -7.82
N ILE A 29 -22.47 5.98 -9.16
CA ILE A 29 -22.63 7.11 -10.09
C ILE A 29 -24.01 7.78 -9.91
N VAL A 30 -25.08 7.00 -9.76
CA VAL A 30 -26.44 7.52 -9.51
C VAL A 30 -26.49 8.34 -8.23
N LEU A 31 -25.88 7.87 -7.14
CA LEU A 31 -25.80 8.61 -5.88
C LEU A 31 -25.01 9.92 -6.01
N ILE A 32 -23.90 9.92 -6.77
CA ILE A 32 -23.14 11.14 -7.07
C ILE A 32 -24.00 12.15 -7.87
N ILE A 33 -24.75 11.68 -8.87
CA ILE A 33 -25.65 12.51 -9.68
C ILE A 33 -26.79 13.09 -8.82
N ILE A 34 -27.43 12.26 -8.00
CA ILE A 34 -28.47 12.70 -7.06
C ILE A 34 -27.91 13.79 -6.13
N ASN A 35 -26.72 13.59 -5.56
CA ASN A 35 -26.08 14.59 -4.72
C ASN A 35 -25.79 15.90 -5.49
N TYR A 36 -25.31 15.80 -6.73
CA TYR A 36 -25.06 16.96 -7.59
C TYR A 36 -26.34 17.74 -7.93
N ILE A 37 -27.48 17.06 -8.11
CA ILE A 37 -28.78 17.68 -8.40
C ILE A 37 -29.40 18.31 -7.14
N ILE A 38 -29.32 17.64 -5.99
CA ILE A 38 -29.89 18.12 -4.71
C ILE A 38 -29.08 19.30 -4.16
N THR A 39 -27.76 19.29 -4.34
CA THR A 39 -26.88 20.30 -3.77
C THR A 39 -26.93 21.59 -4.58
N ASN A 40 -27.56 22.63 -4.01
CA ASN A 40 -27.32 24.00 -4.43
C ASN A 40 -25.88 24.39 -4.05
N LYS A 41 -24.95 24.34 -5.01
CA LYS A 41 -23.59 24.89 -4.83
C LYS A 41 -23.70 26.40 -4.68
N SER A 42 -23.87 26.88 -3.45
CA SER A 42 -23.75 28.30 -3.14
C SER A 42 -22.28 28.70 -3.10
N ASP A 43 -21.98 29.68 -3.95
CA ASP A 43 -20.82 30.54 -4.10
C ASP A 43 -19.43 29.87 -4.17
N ASN A 44 -18.73 30.24 -5.25
CA ASN A 44 -17.29 30.03 -5.45
C ASN A 44 -16.48 30.92 -4.47
N ASN A 45 -16.76 30.82 -3.18
CA ASN A 45 -16.02 31.49 -2.14
C ASN A 45 -14.64 30.84 -2.06
N ILE A 46 -13.58 31.61 -2.31
CA ILE A 46 -12.20 31.11 -2.35
C ILE A 46 -11.80 30.41 -1.05
N ASN A 47 -12.38 30.86 0.07
CA ASN A 47 -12.18 30.29 1.42
C ASN A 47 -12.84 28.90 1.59
N LYS A 48 -13.83 28.56 0.77
CA LYS A 48 -14.49 27.24 0.76
C LYS A 48 -13.78 26.25 -0.17
N THR A 49 -13.11 26.75 -1.20
CA THR A 49 -12.31 25.93 -2.15
C THR A 49 -10.84 25.83 -1.79
N GLY A 50 -10.34 26.68 -0.88
CA GLY A 50 -8.95 26.70 -0.44
C GLY A 50 -8.59 25.55 0.52
N PRO A 51 -7.29 25.28 0.73
CA PRO A 51 -6.83 24.29 1.69
C PRO A 51 -7.24 24.68 3.10
N TYR A 52 -7.58 23.68 3.91
CA TYR A 52 -7.98 23.86 5.29
C TYR A 52 -6.85 24.50 6.12
N GLU A 53 -7.23 25.43 6.99
CA GLU A 53 -6.49 25.94 8.15
C GLU A 53 -5.32 26.95 8.05
N CYS A 54 -4.69 27.27 6.92
CA CYS A 54 -3.60 28.29 6.95
C CYS A 54 -3.30 29.05 5.65
N GLY A 55 -4.12 28.93 4.59
CA GLY A 55 -3.98 29.79 3.40
C GLY A 55 -2.63 29.72 2.68
N PHE A 56 -1.86 28.65 2.86
CA PHE A 56 -0.66 28.43 2.06
C PHE A 56 -1.07 27.83 0.72
N ASP A 57 -1.04 28.65 -0.33
CA ASP A 57 -1.12 28.15 -1.69
C ASP A 57 0.02 27.16 -1.94
N SER A 58 -0.29 26.08 -2.66
CA SER A 58 0.66 25.05 -3.08
C SER A 58 1.68 25.53 -4.13
N PHE A 59 1.96 26.84 -4.22
CA PHE A 59 3.06 27.42 -4.99
C PHE A 59 4.46 27.08 -4.42
N ARG A 60 4.54 26.17 -3.45
CA ARG A 60 5.79 25.59 -2.96
C ARG A 60 5.96 24.21 -3.56
N GLN A 61 7.19 23.93 -4.02
CA GLN A 61 7.71 22.65 -4.52
C GLN A 61 6.73 21.47 -4.38
N SER A 62 6.27 20.92 -5.51
CA SER A 62 5.32 19.79 -5.56
C SER A 62 5.80 18.51 -4.85
N ARG A 63 7.09 18.46 -4.51
CA ARG A 63 7.74 17.33 -3.85
C ARG A 63 8.36 17.78 -2.54
N THR A 64 7.75 17.42 -1.44
CA THR A 64 8.40 17.41 -0.13
C THR A 64 9.25 16.15 0.01
N THR A 65 10.40 16.26 0.68
CA THR A 65 11.24 15.09 0.95
C THR A 65 10.56 14.19 1.97
N TYR A 66 10.09 13.03 1.52
CA TYR A 66 9.63 11.95 2.39
C TYR A 66 10.76 10.96 2.64
N SER A 67 10.67 10.17 3.73
CA SER A 67 11.67 9.14 3.98
C SER A 67 11.62 8.06 2.90
N ILE A 68 12.79 7.71 2.34
CA ILE A 68 12.99 6.66 1.32
C ILE A 68 12.40 5.30 1.75
N LYS A 69 12.18 5.10 3.05
CA LYS A 69 11.58 3.90 3.63
C LYS A 69 10.18 3.60 3.07
N PHE A 70 9.39 4.62 2.74
CA PHE A 70 8.06 4.42 2.15
C PHE A 70 8.13 3.85 0.72
N ILE A 71 9.10 4.30 -0.10
CA ILE A 71 9.31 3.73 -1.43
C ILE A 71 9.91 2.32 -1.34
N LEU A 72 10.75 2.05 -0.33
CA LEU A 72 11.33 0.73 -0.10
C LEU A 72 10.25 -0.33 0.16
N ILE A 73 9.19 -0.01 0.91
CA ILE A 73 8.06 -0.92 1.15
C ILE A 73 7.36 -1.28 -0.18
N ALA A 74 7.16 -0.31 -1.08
CA ALA A 74 6.53 -0.56 -2.38
C ALA A 74 7.42 -1.44 -3.29
N ILE A 75 8.73 -1.21 -3.29
CA ILE A 75 9.69 -2.03 -4.05
C ILE A 75 9.75 -3.46 -3.46
N LEU A 76 9.75 -3.58 -2.14
CA LEU A 76 9.80 -4.85 -1.43
C LEU A 76 8.51 -5.66 -1.64
N PHE A 77 7.36 -5.01 -1.73
CA PHE A 77 6.07 -5.65 -2.02
C PHE A 77 6.07 -6.40 -3.37
N LEU A 78 6.76 -5.88 -4.38
CA LEU A 78 6.75 -6.44 -5.73
C LEU A 78 7.23 -7.92 -5.81
N PRO A 79 8.44 -8.29 -5.33
CA PRO A 79 8.86 -9.68 -5.36
C PRO A 79 8.01 -10.56 -4.42
N PHE A 80 7.58 -10.06 -3.26
CA PHE A 80 6.72 -10.83 -2.35
C PHE A 80 5.37 -11.18 -2.99
N ASP A 81 4.74 -10.24 -3.71
CA ASP A 81 3.47 -10.46 -4.41
C ASP A 81 3.63 -11.41 -5.60
N LEU A 82 4.74 -11.27 -6.34
CA LEU A 82 5.07 -12.16 -7.46
C LEU A 82 5.28 -13.60 -6.99
N GLU A 83 5.97 -13.80 -5.87
CA GLU A 83 6.18 -15.13 -5.30
C GLU A 83 4.89 -15.74 -4.76
N LEU A 84 4.05 -14.97 -4.06
CA LEU A 84 2.72 -15.46 -3.66
C LEU A 84 1.90 -15.92 -4.86
N THR A 85 1.94 -15.17 -5.96
CA THR A 85 1.27 -15.55 -7.21
C THR A 85 1.83 -16.85 -7.79
N SER A 86 3.15 -17.08 -7.68
CA SER A 86 3.77 -18.32 -8.14
C SER A 86 3.44 -19.56 -7.28
N ILE A 87 3.06 -19.37 -6.02
CA ILE A 87 2.60 -20.45 -5.14
C ILE A 87 1.20 -20.93 -5.57
N LEU A 88 0.36 -20.04 -6.12
CA LEU A 88 -1.01 -20.40 -6.56
C LEU A 88 -1.07 -21.62 -7.50
N PRO A 89 -0.35 -21.70 -8.64
CA PRO A 89 -0.41 -22.87 -9.50
C PRO A 89 0.07 -24.16 -8.82
N TYR A 90 1.04 -24.06 -7.90
CA TYR A 90 1.45 -25.21 -7.09
C TYR A 90 0.31 -25.71 -6.21
N THR A 91 -0.38 -24.81 -5.49
CA THR A 91 -1.50 -25.20 -4.62
C THR A 91 -2.65 -25.83 -5.39
N LEU A 92 -2.94 -25.34 -6.61
CA LEU A 92 -4.00 -25.87 -7.47
C LEU A 92 -3.67 -27.27 -8.03
N SER A 93 -2.39 -27.61 -8.19
CA SER A 93 -1.93 -28.87 -8.81
C SER A 93 -1.32 -29.87 -7.83
N ILE A 94 -1.42 -29.62 -6.52
CA ILE A 94 -0.77 -30.42 -5.47
C ILE A 94 -1.09 -31.92 -5.54
N TYR A 95 -2.27 -32.29 -6.02
CA TYR A 95 -2.69 -33.69 -6.19
C TYR A 95 -1.93 -34.44 -7.29
N ASN A 96 -1.46 -33.73 -8.32
CA ASN A 96 -0.75 -34.34 -9.46
C ASN A 96 0.76 -34.29 -9.28
N LEU A 97 1.24 -33.52 -8.30
CA LEU A 97 2.65 -33.31 -8.03
C LEU A 97 3.09 -34.27 -6.92
N ASN A 98 4.07 -35.12 -7.22
CA ASN A 98 4.77 -35.90 -6.19
C ASN A 98 5.59 -34.96 -5.27
N ILE A 99 6.26 -35.54 -4.27
CA ILE A 99 7.20 -34.82 -3.36
C ILE A 99 8.24 -33.96 -4.13
N TYR A 100 8.55 -34.34 -5.37
CA TYR A 100 9.42 -33.58 -6.27
C TYR A 100 8.94 -32.13 -6.51
N GLY A 101 7.63 -31.92 -6.69
CA GLY A 101 7.08 -30.57 -6.88
C GLY A 101 7.24 -29.69 -5.64
N LEU A 102 7.19 -30.30 -4.44
CA LEU A 102 7.43 -29.60 -3.18
C LEU A 102 8.88 -29.12 -3.07
N PHE A 103 9.86 -29.92 -3.47
CA PHE A 103 11.27 -29.49 -3.46
C PHE A 103 11.54 -28.34 -4.44
N ILE A 104 10.90 -28.34 -5.62
CA ILE A 104 11.00 -27.23 -6.58
C ILE A 104 10.44 -25.94 -5.96
N LEU A 105 9.26 -26.01 -5.33
CA LEU A 105 8.66 -24.85 -4.66
C LEU A 105 9.56 -24.32 -3.55
N LEU A 106 10.12 -25.21 -2.70
CA LEU A 106 11.02 -24.79 -1.63
C LEU A 106 12.27 -24.10 -2.18
N TYR A 107 12.89 -24.64 -3.23
CA TYR A 107 14.05 -24.01 -3.87
C TYR A 107 13.70 -22.64 -4.45
N PHE A 108 12.50 -22.51 -5.01
CA PHE A 108 11.98 -21.24 -5.50
C PHE A 108 11.75 -20.19 -4.40
N LEU A 109 11.37 -20.62 -3.18
CA LEU A 109 11.18 -19.71 -2.03
C LEU A 109 12.48 -19.31 -1.31
N LEU A 110 13.60 -20.03 -1.53
CA LEU A 110 14.87 -19.74 -0.85
C LEU A 110 15.40 -18.31 -1.09
N PRO A 111 15.42 -17.77 -2.32
CA PRO A 111 15.87 -16.40 -2.58
C PRO A 111 15.10 -15.35 -1.78
N LEU A 112 13.80 -15.52 -1.61
CA LEU A 112 12.94 -14.63 -0.81
C LEU A 112 13.31 -14.63 0.66
N ILE A 113 13.48 -15.83 1.21
CA ILE A 113 13.84 -16.00 2.61
C ILE A 113 15.20 -15.32 2.88
N ILE A 114 16.16 -15.52 1.98
CA ILE A 114 17.47 -14.87 2.05
C ILE A 114 17.33 -13.34 1.93
N GLY A 115 16.56 -12.86 0.96
CA GLY A 115 16.31 -11.43 0.75
C GLY A 115 15.65 -10.76 1.97
N PHE A 116 14.69 -11.43 2.59
CA PHE A 116 13.99 -10.96 3.78
C PHE A 116 14.90 -10.91 5.01
N ILE A 117 15.74 -11.93 5.20
CA ILE A 117 16.74 -11.95 6.28
C ILE A 117 17.71 -10.77 6.11
N ILE A 118 18.17 -10.49 4.89
CA ILE A 118 19.06 -9.36 4.60
C ILE A 118 18.36 -8.02 4.91
N GLU A 119 17.11 -7.85 4.49
CA GLU A 119 16.33 -6.63 4.75
C GLU A 119 16.19 -6.34 6.25
N ILE A 120 15.80 -7.35 7.04
CA ILE A 120 15.66 -7.25 8.50
C ILE A 120 16.99 -6.88 9.14
N ASN A 121 18.08 -7.55 8.76
CA ASN A 121 19.40 -7.31 9.33
C ASN A 121 19.91 -5.89 9.02
N LEU A 122 19.57 -5.34 7.85
CA LEU A 122 19.89 -3.97 7.47
C LEU A 122 19.01 -2.93 8.18
N LYS A 123 17.93 -3.34 8.86
CA LYS A 123 16.91 -2.46 9.46
C LYS A 123 16.39 -1.44 8.45
N ALA A 124 16.22 -1.85 7.20
CA ALA A 124 16.01 -0.92 6.09
C ALA A 124 14.70 -0.13 6.24
N ILE A 125 13.66 -0.75 6.81
CA ILE A 125 12.36 -0.12 7.08
C ILE A 125 12.33 0.73 8.38
N TYR A 126 13.31 0.59 9.29
CA TYR A 126 13.26 1.24 10.60
C TYR A 126 13.26 2.77 10.49
N ILE A 127 12.16 3.45 10.83
CA ILE A 127 12.08 4.93 10.78
C ILE A 127 12.91 5.54 11.91
N THR A 128 14.01 6.19 11.53
CA THR A 128 14.87 6.92 12.46
C THR A 128 14.23 8.27 12.75
N LYS A 129 14.01 8.56 14.04
CA LYS A 129 13.64 9.91 14.45
C LYS A 129 14.87 10.80 14.35
N ILE A 130 14.96 11.65 13.32
CA ILE A 130 15.98 12.70 13.22
C ILE A 130 15.57 13.83 14.18
N PHE A 131 15.55 13.54 15.48
CA PHE A 131 15.66 14.54 16.52
C PHE A 131 17.05 14.34 17.15
N ASN A 132 18.05 14.53 16.29
CA ASN A 132 19.43 14.20 16.57
C ASN A 132 20.06 15.32 17.41
N ARG A 133 20.45 14.97 18.65
CA ARG A 133 21.50 15.47 19.56
C ARG A 133 21.83 16.97 19.63
N ASN A 134 21.70 17.77 18.58
CA ASN A 134 21.91 19.22 18.59
C ASN A 134 20.96 19.94 19.54
N VAL A 135 19.73 19.45 19.75
CA VAL A 135 18.87 20.05 20.78
C VAL A 135 19.39 19.74 22.18
N LYS A 136 20.00 18.57 22.43
CA LYS A 136 20.67 18.29 23.71
C LYS A 136 21.92 19.14 23.92
N SER A 137 22.75 19.37 22.90
CA SER A 137 23.93 20.26 23.02
C SER A 137 23.53 21.74 23.13
N ILE A 138 22.54 22.20 22.39
CA ILE A 138 22.02 23.58 22.48
C ILE A 138 21.35 23.81 23.84
N THR A 139 20.52 22.87 24.33
CA THR A 139 19.92 23.00 25.67
C THR A 139 20.96 22.96 26.77
N SER A 140 22.07 22.20 26.62
CA SER A 140 23.17 22.25 27.59
C SER A 140 24.02 23.53 27.46
N TYR A 141 24.24 24.05 26.24
CA TYR A 141 24.90 25.35 26.01
C TYR A 141 24.09 26.52 26.59
N VAL A 142 22.78 26.56 26.32
CA VAL A 142 21.85 27.56 26.88
C VAL A 142 21.79 27.45 28.41
N LYS A 143 21.85 26.24 28.96
CA LYS A 143 21.89 26.02 30.42
C LYS A 143 23.21 26.44 31.05
N TYR A 144 24.32 26.46 30.31
CA TYR A 144 25.62 26.96 30.79
C TYR A 144 25.70 28.49 30.72
N ASN A 145 25.24 29.11 29.63
CA ASN A 145 25.26 30.57 29.48
C ASN A 145 24.28 31.31 30.41
N ASN A 146 23.18 30.68 30.83
CA ASN A 146 22.27 31.27 31.83
C ASN A 146 22.72 31.04 33.28
N LYS A 147 23.89 30.41 33.49
CA LYS A 147 24.45 30.17 34.84
C LYS A 147 25.67 31.05 35.14
N ILE A 148 26.08 31.89 34.18
CA ILE A 148 27.06 32.97 34.32
C ILE A 148 26.29 34.27 34.49
#